data_AF-A0A094ALN3-F1
#
_entry.id   AF-A0A094ALN3-F1
#
_cell.length_a   1.000
_cell.length_b   1.000
_cell.length_c   1.000
_cell.angle_alpha   90.00
_cell.angle_beta   90.00
_cell.angle_gamma   90.00
#
_symmetry.space_group_name_H-M   'P 1'
#
loop_
_entity.id
_entity.type
_entity.pdbx_description
1 polymer ?
#
loop_
_entity_poly.entity_id
_entity_poly.type
_entity_poly.pdbx_seq_one_letter_code
_entity_poly.pdbx_strand_id
1 'polypeptide(L)'
;MQFEAGERDFVMLQHRFEIEHKDGRKETRTSTLCEYGDPKGYSAMAKTVGIPCGVAVKQVLDGTLSEKGVLAPMYGKINNPLMKELEKYGITMVEKTI
;
A
#
# COMPACT_ATOMS: atom_id res chain seq x y z
N MET A 1 13.32 -20.13 -14.66
CA MET A 1 11.90 -20.15 -14.25
C MET A 1 11.34 -18.77 -14.51
N GLN A 2 10.45 -18.63 -15.50
CA GLN A 2 9.81 -17.36 -15.90
C GLN A 2 8.30 -17.56 -15.79
N PHE A 3 7.54 -16.46 -15.64
CA PHE A 3 6.08 -16.51 -15.81
C PHE A 3 5.74 -16.75 -17.28
N GLU A 4 4.81 -17.65 -17.54
CA GLU A 4 4.29 -17.95 -18.88
C GLU A 4 3.05 -17.11 -19.22
N ALA A 5 2.68 -17.09 -20.51
CA ALA A 5 1.50 -16.38 -20.96
C ALA A 5 0.23 -16.96 -20.31
N GLY A 6 -0.57 -16.09 -19.67
CA GLY A 6 -1.79 -16.49 -18.96
C GLY A 6 -1.59 -16.76 -17.47
N GLU A 7 -0.35 -16.87 -16.99
CA GLU A 7 -0.07 -16.97 -15.56
C GLU A 7 -0.27 -15.62 -14.84
N ARG A 8 -0.42 -15.70 -13.52
CA ARG A 8 -0.61 -14.53 -12.64
C ARG A 8 0.43 -14.55 -11.53
N ASP A 9 1.04 -13.40 -11.26
CA ASP A 9 1.77 -13.19 -10.02
C ASP A 9 0.80 -12.85 -8.87
N PHE A 10 1.35 -12.86 -7.66
CA PHE A 10 0.60 -12.56 -6.45
C PHE A 10 1.49 -11.79 -5.47
N VAL A 11 0.95 -10.72 -4.90
CA VAL A 11 1.57 -9.95 -3.82
C VAL A 11 0.72 -10.11 -2.55
N MET A 12 1.37 -10.59 -1.50
CA MET A 12 0.78 -10.72 -0.16
C MET A 12 1.56 -9.84 0.81
N LEU A 13 0.88 -8.91 1.46
CA LEU A 13 1.45 -8.10 2.53
C LEU A 13 0.51 -8.16 3.74
N GLN A 14 1.06 -8.47 4.90
CA GLN A 14 0.32 -8.38 6.16
C GLN A 14 1.17 -7.72 7.23
N HIS A 15 0.61 -6.67 7.82
CA HIS A 15 1.01 -6.24 9.15
C HIS A 15 0.16 -6.96 10.20
N ARG A 16 0.79 -7.34 11.31
CA ARG A 16 0.14 -7.91 12.48
C ARG A 16 0.62 -7.15 13.72
N PHE A 17 -0.32 -6.65 14.49
CA PHE A 17 -0.08 -5.84 15.67
C PHE A 17 -0.72 -6.53 16.87
N GLU A 18 0.07 -6.80 17.91
CA GLU A 18 -0.44 -7.17 19.22
C GLU A 18 -0.50 -5.90 20.06
N ILE A 19 -1.72 -5.50 20.43
CA ILE A 19 -2.01 -4.18 20.99
C ILE A 19 -2.46 -4.37 22.43
N GLU A 20 -1.77 -3.71 23.36
CA GLU A 20 -2.22 -3.50 24.73
C GLU A 20 -2.79 -2.08 24.85
N HIS A 21 -4.07 -2.00 25.19
CA HIS A 21 -4.78 -0.74 25.38
C HIS A 21 -4.44 -0.14 26.76
N LYS A 22 -4.70 1.15 26.93
CA LYS A 22 -4.43 1.87 28.18
C LYS A 22 -5.15 1.27 29.41
N ASP A 23 -6.28 0.59 29.19
CA ASP A 23 -7.07 -0.10 30.21
C ASP A 23 -6.59 -1.55 30.49
N GLY A 24 -5.53 -1.99 29.82
CA GLY A 24 -4.96 -3.34 29.93
C GLY A 24 -5.63 -4.38 29.03
N ARG A 25 -6.68 -4.04 28.28
CA ARG A 25 -7.29 -4.95 27.31
C ARG A 25 -6.28 -5.24 26.19
N LYS A 26 -6.22 -6.50 25.77
CA LYS A 26 -5.35 -6.94 24.65
C LYS A 26 -6.19 -7.28 23.43
N GLU A 27 -5.71 -6.90 22.26
CA GLU A 27 -6.27 -7.34 20.99
C GLU A 27 -5.15 -7.60 19.97
N THR A 28 -5.42 -8.45 18.97
CA THR A 28 -4.55 -8.53 17.81
C THR A 28 -5.26 -7.87 16.63
N ARG A 29 -4.56 -7.01 15.89
CA ARG A 29 -5.08 -6.38 14.68
C ARG A 29 -4.21 -6.73 13.49
N THR A 30 -4.82 -7.04 12.36
CA THR A 30 -4.12 -7.23 11.09
C THR A 30 -4.49 -6.13 10.10
N SER A 31 -3.57 -5.83 9.19
CA SER A 31 -3.77 -4.97 8.02
C SER A 31 -3.22 -5.73 6.83
N THR A 32 -4.08 -6.14 5.90
CA THR A 32 -3.76 -7.17 4.88
C THR A 32 -4.04 -6.66 3.46
N LEU A 33 -3.10 -6.86 2.55
CA LEU A 33 -3.25 -6.69 1.11
C LEU A 33 -2.96 -8.01 0.40
N CYS A 34 -3.89 -8.42 -0.46
CA CYS A 34 -3.78 -9.57 -1.34
C CYS A 34 -4.07 -9.10 -2.77
N GLU A 35 -3.08 -9.06 -3.65
CA GLU A 35 -3.25 -8.58 -5.02
C GLU A 35 -2.77 -9.63 -6.01
N TYR A 36 -3.61 -9.98 -6.99
CA TYR A 36 -3.24 -10.83 -8.12
C TYR A 36 -2.98 -9.99 -9.36
N GLY A 37 -1.99 -10.39 -10.16
CA GLY A 37 -1.79 -9.80 -11.48
C GLY A 37 -2.94 -10.07 -12.43
N ASP A 38 -3.15 -9.16 -13.38
CA ASP A 38 -4.06 -9.37 -14.50
C ASP A 38 -3.26 -9.93 -15.70
N PRO A 39 -3.54 -11.15 -16.20
CA PRO A 39 -2.86 -11.71 -17.38
C PRO A 39 -2.97 -10.87 -18.64
N LYS A 40 -3.98 -9.98 -18.73
CA LYS A 40 -4.20 -9.06 -19.84
C LYS A 40 -3.80 -7.61 -19.50
N GLY A 41 -3.25 -7.40 -18.31
CA GLY A 41 -2.92 -6.09 -17.78
C GLY A 41 -1.56 -6.09 -17.10
N TYR A 42 -1.49 -5.43 -15.94
CA TYR A 42 -0.27 -5.36 -15.14
C TYR A 42 -0.21 -6.52 -14.14
N SER A 43 1.01 -7.00 -13.88
CA SER A 43 1.28 -7.89 -12.76
C SER A 43 0.98 -7.16 -11.44
N ALA A 44 0.65 -7.91 -10.37
CA ALA A 44 0.46 -7.37 -9.03
C ALA A 44 1.70 -6.58 -8.61
N MET A 45 2.89 -7.12 -8.81
CA MET A 45 4.16 -6.45 -8.50
C MET A 45 4.31 -5.13 -9.25
N ALA A 46 4.07 -5.11 -10.56
CA ALA A 46 4.16 -3.89 -11.36
C ALA A 46 3.15 -2.82 -10.89
N LYS A 47 1.92 -3.24 -10.56
CA LYS A 47 0.86 -2.38 -10.05
C LYS A 47 1.22 -1.80 -8.66
N THR A 48 1.58 -2.63 -7.70
CA THR A 48 1.83 -2.22 -6.31
C THR A 48 3.14 -1.46 -6.11
N VAL A 49 4.03 -1.45 -7.11
CA VAL A 49 5.26 -0.64 -7.09
C VAL A 49 5.11 0.62 -7.94
N GLY A 50 4.64 0.48 -9.17
CA GLY A 50 4.59 1.59 -10.14
C GLY A 50 3.53 2.63 -9.80
N ILE A 51 2.34 2.22 -9.34
CA ILE A 51 1.26 3.17 -9.04
C ILE A 51 1.61 4.07 -7.84
N PRO A 52 2.11 3.57 -6.69
CA PRO A 52 2.56 4.44 -5.61
C PRO A 52 3.64 5.44 -6.04
N CYS A 53 4.57 5.02 -6.90
CA CYS A 53 5.57 5.92 -7.48
C CYS A 53 4.91 7.04 -8.30
N GLY A 54 4.02 6.70 -9.24
CA GLY A 54 3.31 7.68 -10.07
C GLY A 54 2.43 8.63 -9.26
N VAL A 55 1.75 8.13 -8.22
CA VAL A 55 0.96 8.94 -7.29
C VAL A 55 1.85 9.93 -6.54
N ALA A 56 2.98 9.49 -6.00
CA ALA A 56 3.92 10.38 -5.30
C ALA A 56 4.49 11.45 -6.24
N VAL A 57 4.86 11.08 -7.48
CA VAL A 57 5.31 12.05 -8.50
C VAL A 57 4.26 13.13 -8.75
N LYS A 58 2.99 12.75 -8.95
CA LYS A 58 1.89 13.72 -9.14
C LYS A 58 1.78 14.66 -7.95
N GLN A 59 1.80 14.12 -6.73
CA GLN A 59 1.63 14.91 -5.51
C GLN A 59 2.82 15.82 -5.18
N VAL A 60 4.02 15.46 -5.60
CA VAL A 60 5.19 16.36 -5.53
C VAL A 60 5.02 17.51 -6.54
N LEU A 61 4.58 17.22 -7.76
CA LEU A 61 4.42 18.22 -8.82
C LEU A 61 3.26 19.20 -8.56
N ASP A 62 2.16 18.73 -7.96
CA ASP A 62 1.00 19.57 -7.64
C ASP A 62 1.12 20.31 -6.30
N GLY A 63 2.18 20.04 -5.53
CA GLY A 63 2.47 20.68 -4.26
C GLY A 63 1.76 20.09 -3.04
N THR A 64 1.01 18.99 -3.20
CA THR A 64 0.44 18.23 -2.08
C THR A 64 1.56 17.72 -1.15
N LEU A 65 2.65 17.22 -1.72
CA LEU A 65 3.89 16.85 -1.02
C LEU A 65 4.95 17.92 -1.25
N SER A 66 4.97 18.94 -0.39
CA SER A 66 5.80 20.14 -0.58
C SER A 66 7.09 20.18 0.26
N GLU A 67 7.32 19.18 1.11
CA GLU A 67 8.49 19.17 1.98
C GLU A 67 9.78 18.94 1.18
N LYS A 68 10.86 19.57 1.61
CA LYS A 68 12.15 19.53 0.93
C LYS A 68 13.12 18.61 1.66
N GLY A 69 14.03 18.02 0.90
CA GLY A 69 15.09 17.15 1.41
C GLY A 69 14.98 15.73 0.87
N VAL A 70 15.72 14.82 1.49
CA VAL A 70 15.62 13.38 1.21
C VAL A 70 14.56 12.81 2.15
N LEU A 71 13.40 12.49 1.60
CA LEU A 71 12.21 12.14 2.37
C LEU A 71 11.78 10.69 2.10
N ALA A 72 11.04 10.14 3.06
CA ALA A 72 10.40 8.83 3.00
C ALA A 72 8.98 8.91 3.63
N PRO A 73 8.04 8.01 3.28
CA PRO A 73 6.68 8.01 3.80
C PRO A 73 6.60 7.55 5.27
N MET A 74 7.09 8.38 6.18
CA MET A 74 7.28 8.05 7.61
C MET A 74 6.30 8.76 8.55
N TYR A 75 5.43 9.63 8.03
CA TYR A 75 4.51 10.43 8.84
C TYR A 75 3.24 10.78 8.06
N GLY A 76 2.14 11.02 8.80
CA GLY A 76 0.80 11.16 8.24
C GLY A 76 0.66 12.25 7.17
N LYS A 77 1.46 13.32 7.23
CA LYS A 77 1.44 14.39 6.22
C LYS A 77 1.86 13.91 4.82
N ILE A 78 2.73 12.90 4.73
CA ILE A 78 3.07 12.24 3.46
C ILE A 78 2.15 11.04 3.22
N ASN A 79 1.90 10.22 4.24
CA ASN A 79 1.28 8.91 4.06
C ASN A 79 -0.21 9.02 3.74
N ASN A 80 -0.93 9.92 4.41
CA ASN A 80 -2.38 10.04 4.27
C ASN A 80 -2.83 10.46 2.85
N PRO A 81 -2.23 11.50 2.22
CA PRO A 81 -2.63 11.83 0.84
C PRO A 81 -2.22 10.75 -0.17
N LEU A 82 -1.11 10.03 0.04
CA LEU A 82 -0.73 8.90 -0.80
C LEU A 82 -1.74 7.76 -0.70
N MET A 83 -2.06 7.31 0.53
CA MET A 83 -3.01 6.21 0.77
C MET A 83 -4.40 6.53 0.19
N LYS A 84 -4.89 7.76 0.40
CA LYS A 84 -6.19 8.20 -0.13
C LYS A 84 -6.25 8.18 -1.66
N GLU A 85 -5.16 8.55 -2.34
CA GLU A 85 -5.13 8.50 -3.81
C GLU A 85 -4.99 7.06 -4.32
N LEU A 86 -4.24 6.21 -3.61
CA LEU A 86 -4.06 4.79 -3.95
C LEU A 86 -5.36 3.97 -3.90
N GLU A 87 -6.29 4.33 -3.03
CA GLU A 87 -7.64 3.72 -2.98
C GLU A 87 -8.37 3.79 -4.32
N LYS A 88 -8.16 4.86 -5.10
CA LYS A 88 -8.78 5.01 -6.44
C LYS A 88 -8.29 3.97 -7.45
N TYR A 89 -7.14 3.35 -7.19
CA TYR A 89 -6.55 2.28 -8.00
C TYR A 89 -6.82 0.90 -7.40
N GLY A 90 -7.65 0.83 -6.35
CA GLY A 90 -7.95 -0.40 -5.61
C GLY A 90 -6.79 -0.91 -4.76
N ILE A 91 -5.75 -0.09 -4.50
CA ILE A 91 -4.63 -0.48 -3.64
C ILE A 91 -4.95 -0.01 -2.21
N THR A 92 -5.43 -0.92 -1.39
CA THR A 92 -5.77 -0.65 0.03
C THR A 92 -5.50 -1.88 0.89
N MET A 93 -5.35 -1.64 2.19
CA MET A 93 -5.18 -2.71 3.18
C MET A 93 -6.53 -2.94 3.88
N VAL A 94 -6.92 -4.20 4.05
CA VAL A 94 -8.09 -4.59 4.83
C VAL A 94 -7.68 -4.79 6.29
N GLU A 95 -8.29 -4.02 7.19
CA GLU A 95 -8.02 -4.09 8.63
C GLU A 95 -9.03 -4.99 9.37
N LYS A 96 -8.53 -5.82 10.28
CA LYS A 96 -9.37 -6.71 11.09
C LYS A 96 -8.79 -6.89 12.50
N THR A 97 -9.64 -6.78 13.53
CA THR A 97 -9.32 -7.27 14.88
C THR A 97 -9.63 -8.77 14.96
N ILE A 98 -8.67 -9.56 15.44
CA ILE A 98 -8.77 -11.02 15.59
C ILE A 98 -8.66 -11.45 17.05
#